data_AF-A0A2N2CRL7-F1
#
_entry.id   AF-A0A2N2CRL7-F1
#
_cell.length_a   1.000
_cell.length_b   1.000
_cell.length_c   1.000
_cell.angle_alpha   90.00
_cell.angle_beta   90.00
_cell.angle_gamma   90.00
#
_symmetry.space_group_name_H-M   'P 1'
#
loop_
_entity.id
_entity.type
_entity.pdbx_description
1 polymer ?
#
loop_
_entity_poly.entity_id
_entity_poly.type
_entity_poly.pdbx_seq_one_letter_code
_entity_poly.pdbx_strand_id
1 'polypeptide(L)'
;MRRGKFGKEQLKKEFRAAVWVTIGGFALAVLAILKDYTGTLPWITAIMGTPWAAYGASKVSYNNKTMKESLPYCEAEAANIKRDA
;
A
#
# COMPACT_ATOMS: atom_id res chain seq x y z
N MET A 1 -4.19 -25.93 3.45
CA MET A 1 -3.30 -24.75 3.32
C MET A 1 -3.88 -23.77 2.29
N ARG A 2 -4.48 -22.64 2.70
CA ARG A 2 -5.05 -21.62 1.77
C ARG A 2 -4.50 -20.19 1.98
N ARG A 3 -3.44 -20.01 2.77
CA ARG A 3 -2.97 -18.68 3.22
C ARG A 3 -2.58 -17.71 2.09
N GLY A 4 -2.12 -18.20 0.94
CA GLY A 4 -1.67 -17.35 -0.18
C GLY A 4 -2.78 -16.55 -0.88
N LYS A 5 -4.04 -17.02 -0.85
CA LYS A 5 -5.18 -16.30 -1.46
C LYS A 5 -5.73 -15.22 -0.52
N PHE A 6 -5.75 -15.49 0.79
CA PHE A 6 -6.25 -14.56 1.81
C PHE A 6 -5.44 -13.25 1.88
N GLY A 7 -4.10 -13.31 1.74
CA GLY A 7 -3.26 -12.11 1.79
C GLY A 7 -3.50 -11.13 0.64
N LYS A 8 -3.67 -11.63 -0.59
CA LYS A 8 -3.93 -10.78 -1.79
C LYS A 8 -5.31 -10.12 -1.72
N GLU A 9 -6.31 -10.86 -1.24
CA GLU A 9 -7.66 -10.37 -1.03
C GLU A 9 -7.71 -9.29 0.06
N GLN A 10 -6.99 -9.50 1.17
CA GLN A 10 -6.89 -8.54 2.25
C GLN A 10 -6.21 -7.25 1.81
N LEU A 11 -5.12 -7.32 1.05
CA LEU A 11 -4.45 -6.16 0.45
C LEU A 11 -5.39 -5.31 -0.44
N LYS A 12 -6.27 -5.95 -1.22
CA LYS A 12 -7.26 -5.22 -2.03
C LYS A 12 -8.30 -4.51 -1.16
N LYS A 13 -8.75 -5.14 -0.07
CA LYS A 13 -9.68 -4.54 0.89
C LYS A 13 -9.05 -3.35 1.62
N GLU A 14 -7.79 -3.50 2.07
CA GLU A 14 -7.01 -2.45 2.71
C GLU A 14 -6.78 -1.25 1.77
N PHE A 15 -6.42 -1.50 0.51
CA PHE A 15 -6.31 -0.45 -0.50
C PHE A 15 -7.63 0.30 -0.72
N ARG A 16 -8.74 -0.45 -0.85
CA ARG A 16 -10.07 0.14 -1.05
C ARG A 16 -10.47 1.01 0.15
N ALA A 17 -10.17 0.58 1.38
CA ALA A 17 -10.39 1.38 2.57
C ALA A 17 -9.55 2.67 2.58
N ALA A 18 -8.27 2.60 2.19
CA ALA A 18 -7.41 3.78 2.07
C ALA A 18 -7.92 4.79 1.03
N VAL A 19 -8.42 4.30 -0.12
CA VAL A 19 -9.04 5.15 -1.15
C VAL A 19 -10.32 5.81 -0.64
N TRP A 20 -11.20 5.08 0.07
CA TRP A 20 -12.42 5.65 0.66
C TRP A 20 -12.11 6.76 1.66
N VAL A 21 -11.10 6.57 2.51
CA VAL A 21 -10.64 7.61 3.45
C VAL A 21 -10.09 8.84 2.72
N THR A 22 -9.46 8.63 1.56
CA THR A 22 -8.94 9.72 0.73
C THR A 22 -10.05 10.54 0.10
N ILE A 23 -11.08 9.88 -0.43
CA ILE A 23 -12.28 10.54 -0.96
C ILE A 23 -13.02 11.30 0.16
N GLY A 24 -13.13 10.70 1.35
CA GLY A 24 -13.72 11.35 2.52
C GLY A 24 -12.95 12.61 2.95
N GLY A 25 -11.61 12.56 2.96
CA GLY A 25 -10.76 13.72 3.24
C GLY A 25 -10.91 14.85 2.22
N PHE A 26 -10.99 14.53 0.93
CA PHE A 26 -11.24 15.52 -0.13
C PHE A 26 -12.62 16.17 -0.01
N ALA A 27 -13.67 15.38 0.21
CA ALA A 27 -15.01 15.92 0.41
C ALA A 27 -15.08 16.84 1.63
N LEU A 28 -14.39 16.46 2.71
CA LEU A 28 -14.33 17.26 3.93
C LEU A 28 -13.52 18.55 3.74
N ALA A 29 -12.46 18.52 2.94
CA ALA A 29 -11.70 19.71 2.56
C ALA A 29 -12.56 20.70 1.75
N VAL A 30 -13.37 20.21 0.80
CA VAL A 30 -14.33 21.04 0.06
C VAL A 30 -15.37 21.67 1.00
N LEU A 31 -15.90 20.90 1.95
CA LEU A 31 -16.84 21.42 2.96
C LEU A 31 -16.19 22.46 3.88
N ALA A 32 -14.92 22.27 4.26
CA ALA A 32 -14.18 23.24 5.08
C ALA A 32 -13.99 24.58 4.36
N ILE A 33 -13.70 24.55 3.05
CA ILE A 33 -13.60 25.75 2.20
C ILE A 33 -14.96 26.46 2.09
N LEU A 34 -16.05 25.71 1.93
CA LEU A 34 -17.41 26.27 1.89
C LEU A 34 -17.87 26.88 3.23
N LYS A 35 -17.21 26.51 4.33
CA LYS A 35 -17.57 26.92 5.70
C LYS A 35 -16.57 27.92 6.31
N ASP A 36 -15.58 28.38 5.56
CA ASP A 36 -14.52 29.30 6.01
C ASP A 36 -13.77 28.82 7.28
N TYR A 37 -13.76 27.51 7.53
CA TYR A 37 -13.05 26.93 8.67
C TYR A 37 -11.61 26.59 8.27
N THR A 38 -10.75 27.61 8.34
CA THR A 38 -9.29 27.53 8.08
C THR A 38 -8.47 27.11 9.31
N GLY A 39 -9.14 26.71 10.40
CA GLY A 39 -8.52 26.27 11.64
C GLY A 39 -8.13 24.79 11.62
N THR A 40 -6.82 24.55 11.56
CA THR A 40 -6.12 23.30 11.95
C THR A 40 -6.75 21.98 11.46
N LEU A 41 -6.41 21.59 10.22
CA LEU A 41 -6.64 20.24 9.70
C LEU A 41 -5.58 19.16 10.03
N PRO A 42 -4.71 19.21 11.09
CA PRO A 42 -3.85 18.07 11.43
C PRO A 42 -4.65 16.78 11.63
N TRP A 43 -5.86 16.88 12.17
CA TRP A 43 -6.69 15.73 12.49
C TRP A 43 -7.17 14.98 11.23
N ILE A 44 -7.44 15.68 10.11
CA ILE A 44 -7.79 15.03 8.84
C ILE A 44 -6.56 14.31 8.28
N THR A 45 -5.39 14.96 8.28
CA THR A 45 -4.16 14.32 7.82
C THR A 45 -3.75 13.14 8.69
N ALA A 46 -4.02 13.18 10.00
CA ALA A 46 -3.76 12.09 10.93
C ALA A 46 -4.70 10.89 10.68
N ILE A 47 -5.98 11.15 10.43
CA ILE A 47 -6.97 10.11 10.09
C ILE A 47 -6.67 9.49 8.72
N MET A 48 -6.19 10.29 7.76
CA MET A 48 -5.77 9.78 6.45
C MET A 48 -4.45 9.01 6.47
N GLY A 49 -3.49 9.45 7.28
CA GLY A 49 -2.17 8.84 7.37
C GLY A 49 -2.20 7.43 7.97
N THR A 50 -3.07 7.19 8.95
CA THR A 50 -3.17 5.88 9.64
C THR A 50 -3.46 4.69 8.70
N PRO A 51 -4.50 4.72 7.83
CA PRO A 51 -4.77 3.63 6.90
C PRO A 51 -3.72 3.54 5.77
N TRP A 52 -3.17 4.68 5.32
CA TRP A 52 -2.11 4.68 4.30
C TRP A 52 -0.80 4.06 4.82
N ALA A 53 -0.43 4.36 6.06
CA ALA A 53 0.72 3.77 6.74
C ALA A 53 0.54 2.25 6.94
N ALA A 54 -0.64 1.83 7.40
CA ALA A 54 -0.97 0.41 7.57
C ALA A 54 -0.90 -0.36 6.23
N TYR A 55 -1.48 0.20 5.15
CA TYR A 55 -1.41 -0.38 3.81
C TYR A 55 0.05 -0.47 3.30
N GLY A 56 0.85 0.57 3.52
CA GLY A 56 2.27 0.59 3.15
C GLY A 56 3.06 -0.56 3.78
N ALA A 57 2.90 -0.77 5.09
CA ALA A 57 3.56 -1.87 5.82
C ALA A 57 3.14 -3.26 5.29
N SER A 58 1.85 -3.44 4.99
CA SER A 58 1.31 -4.66 4.35
C SER A 58 1.93 -4.91 2.98
N LYS A 59 2.02 -3.87 2.13
CA LYS A 59 2.56 -3.97 0.77
C LYS A 59 4.05 -4.30 0.75
N VAL A 60 4.84 -3.68 1.64
CA VAL A 60 6.27 -3.97 1.79
C VAL A 60 6.49 -5.43 2.17
N SER A 61 5.72 -5.93 3.14
CA SER A 61 5.80 -7.32 3.57
C SER A 61 5.45 -8.32 2.46
N TYR A 62 4.49 -7.98 1.59
CA TYR A 62 4.15 -8.80 0.43
C TYR A 62 5.24 -8.75 -0.65
N ASN A 63 5.77 -7.56 -0.96
CA ASN A 63 6.82 -7.41 -1.97
C ASN A 63 8.10 -8.17 -1.57
N ASN A 64 8.46 -8.12 -0.29
CA ASN A 64 9.63 -8.83 0.23
C ASN A 64 9.51 -10.36 0.09
N LYS A 65 8.29 -10.91 0.09
CA LYS A 65 8.05 -12.34 -0.20
C LYS A 65 8.23 -12.64 -1.67
N THR A 66 7.65 -11.82 -2.54
CA THR A 66 7.77 -11.98 -4.00
C THR A 66 9.23 -11.86 -4.45
N MET A 67 9.98 -10.89 -3.90
CA MET A 67 11.41 -10.73 -4.19
C MET A 67 12.20 -11.97 -3.79
N LYS A 68 11.95 -12.53 -2.59
CA LYS A 68 12.58 -13.76 -2.12
C LYS A 68 12.28 -14.96 -3.02
N GLU A 69 11.05 -15.08 -3.51
CA GLU A 69 10.67 -16.13 -4.45
C GLU A 69 11.35 -15.95 -5.82
N SER A 70 11.61 -14.71 -6.27
CA SER A 70 12.29 -14.44 -7.56
C SER A 70 13.82 -14.59 -7.52
N LEU A 71 14.46 -14.45 -6.35
CA LEU A 71 15.92 -14.54 -6.19
C LEU A 71 16.56 -15.80 -6.83
N PRO A 72 16.08 -17.03 -6.58
CA PRO A 72 16.72 -18.23 -7.15
C PRO A 72 16.66 -18.28 -8.68
N TYR A 73 15.64 -17.66 -9.30
CA TYR A 73 15.56 -17.56 -10.76
C TYR A 73 16.63 -16.62 -11.30
N CYS A 74 16.83 -15.46 -10.64
CA CYS A 74 17.91 -14.54 -11.00
C CYS A 74 19.29 -15.17 -10.81
N GLU A 75 19.50 -15.97 -9.76
CA GLU A 75 20.77 -16.68 -9.54
C GLU A 75 21.01 -17.75 -10.62
N ALA A 76 19.98 -18.49 -11.01
CA ALA A 76 20.05 -19.45 -12.11
C ALA A 76 20.32 -18.76 -13.46
N GLU A 77 19.69 -17.62 -13.72
CA GLU A 77 19.91 -16.83 -14.93
C GLU A 77 21.33 -16.22 -14.95
N ALA A 78 21.81 -15.69 -13.83
CA ALA A 78 23.18 -15.18 -13.69
C ALA A 78 24.23 -16.29 -13.88
N ALA A 79 23.96 -17.52 -13.42
CA ALA A 79 24.82 -18.67 -13.65
C ALA A 79 24.84 -19.11 -15.12
N ASN A 80 23.70 -19.02 -15.83
CA ASN A 80 23.64 -19.28 -17.27
C ASN A 80 24.44 -18.23 -18.06
N ILE A 81 24.26 -16.94 -17.76
CA ILE A 81 25.01 -15.86 -18.44
C ILE A 81 26.53 -16.03 -18.30
N LYS A 82 27.03 -16.47 -17.14
CA LYS A 82 28.46 -16.76 -16.93
C LYS A 82 28.96 -18.02 -17.63
N ARG A 83 28.07 -18.97 -17.95
CA ARG A 83 28.42 -20.18 -18.71
C ARG A 83 28.52 -19.90 -20.21
N ASP A 84 27.80 -18.87 -20.67
CA ASP A 84 27.72 -18.48 -22.08
C ASP A 84 28.71 -17.32 -22.43
N ALA A 85 29.51 -16.86 -21.46
CA ALA A 85 30.54 -15.82 -21.57
C ALA A 85 31.96 -16.39 -21.43
#